data_AF-A0A7J4DCQ5-F1
#
_entry.id   AF-A0A7J4DCQ5-F1
#
_cell.length_a   1.000
_cell.length_b   1.000
_cell.length_c   1.000
_cell.angle_alpha   90.00
_cell.angle_beta   90.00
_cell.angle_gamma   90.00
#
_symmetry.space_group_name_H-M   'P 1'
#
loop_
_entity.id
_entity.type
_entity.pdbx_description
1 polymer ?
#
loop_
_entity_poly.entity_id
_entity_poly.type
_entity_poly.pdbx_seq_one_letter_code
_entity_poly.pdbx_strand_id
1 'polypeptide(L)'
;MAVLDTLMSGSFLAGASIGLRECMEAVIVTGLLISYLSKTDRREGVKWVWWGVAGGISLSVVTAAVIFSVFDALSVNLDLFEGVTMVFAAVILAGVLMHLIRHQGKEDLQSWAHDSYGRYDTLGIAAITALCVWREGAETVLFTLALGDVASGSIGVFVGITAAAVIGWALFSGMMRVDIRWVFRITNVYLLLFGAYLMSTGFWELVESGFLGLEETAMTEVTRAVLFIAYLVLIGYAATKGSEGSPRSASPA
;
A
#
# COMPACT_ATOMS: atom_id res chain seq x y z
N MET A 1 21.48 -14.78 -19.86
CA MET A 1 20.11 -15.00 -20.36
C MET A 1 19.17 -15.24 -19.19
N ALA A 2 19.34 -16.30 -18.37
CA ALA A 2 18.49 -16.56 -17.19
C ALA A 2 18.26 -15.35 -16.24
N VAL A 3 19.31 -14.61 -15.85
CA VAL A 3 19.15 -13.43 -14.95
C VAL A 3 18.35 -12.30 -15.62
N LEU A 4 18.52 -12.10 -16.92
CA LEU A 4 17.80 -11.07 -17.67
C LEU A 4 16.33 -11.45 -17.84
N ASP A 5 16.04 -12.73 -18.03
CA ASP A 5 14.67 -13.26 -18.07
C ASP A 5 13.99 -13.15 -16.70
N THR A 6 14.72 -13.42 -15.60
CA THR A 6 14.19 -13.21 -14.23
C THR A 6 13.94 -11.72 -13.94
N LEU A 7 14.80 -10.82 -14.39
CA LEU A 7 14.63 -9.37 -14.22
C LEU A 7 13.51 -8.79 -15.11
N MET A 8 13.14 -9.49 -16.18
CA MET A 8 12.06 -9.11 -17.09
C MET A 8 10.78 -9.90 -16.85
N SER A 9 10.72 -10.75 -15.82
CA SER A 9 9.51 -11.50 -15.49
C SER A 9 8.43 -10.55 -14.98
N GLY A 10 7.17 -10.84 -15.31
CA GLY A 10 6.02 -10.02 -14.91
C GLY A 10 5.95 -9.85 -13.38
N SER A 11 6.21 -10.92 -12.65
CA SER A 11 6.18 -10.94 -11.17
C SER A 11 7.35 -10.19 -10.54
N PHE A 12 8.55 -10.21 -11.11
CA PHE A 12 9.67 -9.38 -10.63
C PHE A 12 9.37 -7.89 -10.81
N LEU A 13 8.92 -7.49 -12.00
CA LEU A 13 8.61 -6.09 -12.30
C LEU A 13 7.45 -5.58 -11.45
N ALA A 14 6.41 -6.41 -11.25
CA ALA A 14 5.30 -6.11 -10.36
C ALA A 14 5.76 -6.02 -8.89
N GLY A 15 6.60 -6.94 -8.43
CA GLY A 15 7.21 -6.88 -7.11
C GLY A 15 8.03 -5.61 -6.90
N ALA A 16 8.85 -5.24 -7.88
CA ALA A 16 9.68 -4.03 -7.82
C ALA A 16 8.85 -2.75 -7.78
N SER A 17 7.77 -2.67 -8.53
CA SER A 17 6.88 -1.50 -8.48
C SER A 17 6.10 -1.42 -7.17
N ILE A 18 5.66 -2.57 -6.61
CA ILE A 18 5.05 -2.63 -5.26
C ILE A 18 6.05 -2.12 -4.21
N GLY A 19 7.21 -2.77 -4.09
CA GLY A 19 8.20 -2.43 -3.07
C GLY A 19 8.70 -0.98 -3.18
N LEU A 20 8.84 -0.47 -4.40
CA LEU A 20 9.18 0.93 -4.64
C LEU A 20 8.08 1.87 -4.10
N ARG A 21 6.82 1.57 -4.37
CA ARG A 21 5.70 2.44 -3.99
C ARG A 21 5.48 2.46 -2.48
N GLU A 22 5.29 1.30 -1.86
CA GLU A 22 4.96 1.22 -0.43
C GLU A 22 6.10 1.80 0.42
N CYS A 23 7.35 1.53 0.05
CA CYS A 23 8.50 2.10 0.75
C CYS A 23 8.60 3.62 0.54
N MET A 24 8.28 4.14 -0.65
CA MET A 24 8.25 5.58 -0.89
C MET A 24 7.19 6.28 -0.04
N GLU A 25 6.02 5.67 0.11
CA GLU A 25 4.94 6.20 0.95
C GLU A 25 5.38 6.22 2.42
N ALA A 26 5.97 5.14 2.93
CA ALA A 26 6.55 5.10 4.27
C ALA A 26 7.63 6.17 4.47
N VAL A 27 8.51 6.37 3.49
CA VAL A 27 9.56 7.40 3.50
C VAL A 27 8.96 8.81 3.55
N ILE A 28 7.91 9.09 2.77
CA ILE A 28 7.26 10.41 2.72
C ILE A 28 6.54 10.71 4.02
N VAL A 29 5.77 9.76 4.55
CA VAL A 29 5.04 9.92 5.82
C VAL A 29 6.03 10.15 6.97
N THR A 30 7.07 9.31 7.05
CA THR A 30 8.11 9.43 8.08
C THR A 30 8.87 10.75 7.95
N GLY A 31 9.25 11.13 6.72
CA GLY A 31 9.96 12.38 6.47
C GLY A 31 9.12 13.63 6.74
N LEU A 32 7.81 13.59 6.50
CA LEU A 32 6.88 14.66 6.89
C LEU A 32 6.83 14.82 8.41
N LEU A 33 6.75 13.70 9.14
CA LEU A 33 6.76 13.70 10.61
C LEU A 33 8.09 14.22 11.18
N ILE A 34 9.23 13.78 10.63
CA ILE A 34 10.55 14.29 11.00
C ILE A 34 10.65 15.80 10.69
N SER A 35 10.18 16.24 9.51
CA SER A 35 10.20 17.65 9.13
C SER A 35 9.30 18.49 10.04
N TYR A 36 8.16 17.96 10.47
CA TYR A 36 7.26 18.63 11.40
C TYR A 36 7.95 18.80 12.75
N LEU A 37 8.44 17.70 13.36
CA LEU A 37 9.12 17.73 14.64
C LEU A 37 10.41 18.55 14.65
N SER A 38 11.07 18.67 13.49
CA SER A 38 12.29 19.48 13.33
C SER A 38 12.04 20.98 13.18
N LYS A 39 10.85 21.36 12.71
CA LYS A 39 10.38 22.76 12.58
C LYS A 39 9.69 23.25 13.85
N THR A 40 9.12 22.34 14.64
CA THR A 40 8.59 22.60 15.98
C THR A 40 9.74 22.51 17.00
N ASP A 41 9.61 23.13 18.18
CA ASP A 41 10.63 23.10 19.25
C ASP A 41 10.73 21.72 19.96
N ARG A 42 10.51 20.63 19.20
CA ARG A 42 10.38 19.24 19.67
C ARG A 42 11.29 18.29 18.90
N ARG A 43 12.51 18.75 18.56
CA ARG A 43 13.53 17.95 17.88
C ARG A 43 13.87 16.64 18.59
N GLU A 44 13.72 16.61 19.91
CA GLU A 44 13.92 15.40 20.71
C GLU A 44 12.95 14.26 20.36
N GLY A 45 11.81 14.56 19.73
CA GLY A 45 10.85 13.57 19.24
C GLY A 45 11.36 12.78 18.02
N VAL A 46 12.35 13.28 17.27
CA VAL A 46 12.85 12.63 16.05
C VAL A 46 13.47 11.26 16.35
N LYS A 47 14.12 11.09 17.50
CA LYS A 47 14.66 9.78 17.91
C LYS A 47 13.57 8.72 18.06
N TRP A 48 12.37 9.14 18.50
CA TRP A 48 11.22 8.25 18.69
C TRP A 48 10.56 7.88 17.37
N VAL A 49 10.62 8.75 16.36
CA VAL A 49 10.24 8.38 14.99
C VAL A 49 11.09 7.21 14.49
N TRP A 50 12.41 7.26 14.66
CA TRP A 50 13.29 6.17 14.24
C TRP A 50 13.03 4.85 14.99
N TRP A 51 12.74 4.92 16.30
CA TRP A 51 12.28 3.76 17.06
C TRP A 51 10.96 3.20 16.52
N GLY A 52 10.05 4.09 16.13
CA GLY A 52 8.81 3.72 15.47
C GLY A 52 9.05 3.05 14.11
N VAL A 53 9.94 3.58 13.27
CA VAL A 53 10.32 2.96 11.99
C VAL A 53 10.87 1.54 12.21
N ALA A 54 11.82 1.38 13.15
CA ALA A 54 12.37 0.07 13.47
C ALA A 54 11.28 -0.90 13.98
N GLY A 55 10.38 -0.42 14.83
CA GLY A 55 9.23 -1.19 15.32
C GLY A 55 8.27 -1.61 14.20
N GLY A 56 7.94 -0.69 13.28
CA GLY A 56 7.06 -0.95 12.15
C GLY A 56 7.65 -1.95 11.15
N ILE A 57 8.95 -1.83 10.84
CA ILE A 57 9.67 -2.82 10.01
C ILE A 57 9.65 -4.19 10.70
N SER A 58 9.96 -4.25 12.00
CA SER A 58 9.94 -5.51 12.76
C SER A 58 8.55 -6.14 12.73
N LEU A 59 7.49 -5.34 12.91
CA LEU A 59 6.11 -5.82 12.87
C LEU A 59 5.72 -6.31 11.47
N SER A 60 6.23 -5.68 10.42
CA SER A 60 6.00 -6.08 9.02
C SER A 60 6.67 -7.42 8.72
N VAL A 61 7.89 -7.65 9.21
CA VAL A 61 8.58 -8.94 9.10
C VAL A 61 7.82 -10.04 9.85
N VAL A 62 7.29 -9.73 11.04
CA VAL A 62 6.43 -10.67 11.78
C VAL A 62 5.15 -10.97 10.99
N THR A 63 4.50 -9.96 10.41
CA THR A 63 3.32 -10.16 9.53
C THR A 63 3.66 -11.05 8.34
N ALA A 64 4.79 -10.82 7.68
CA ALA A 64 5.27 -11.69 6.60
C ALA A 64 5.45 -13.14 7.08
N ALA A 65 6.16 -13.35 8.19
CA ALA A 65 6.42 -14.68 8.73
C ALA A 65 5.12 -15.42 9.10
N VAL A 66 4.17 -14.74 9.74
CA VAL A 66 2.86 -15.32 10.08
C VAL A 66 2.09 -15.70 8.82
N ILE A 67 2.00 -14.80 7.84
CA ILE A 67 1.26 -15.05 6.59
C ILE A 67 1.90 -16.20 5.81
N PHE A 68 3.23 -16.19 5.62
CA PHE A 68 3.92 -17.27 4.91
C PHE A 68 3.81 -18.62 5.63
N SER A 69 3.84 -18.64 6.97
CA SER A 69 3.64 -19.88 7.74
C SER A 69 2.24 -20.45 7.58
N VAL A 70 1.22 -19.59 7.50
CA VAL A 70 -0.17 -20.02 7.22
C VAL A 70 -0.30 -20.50 5.77
N PHE A 71 0.39 -19.85 4.83
CA PHE A 71 0.41 -20.21 3.41
C PHE A 71 1.01 -21.61 3.18
N ASP A 72 2.15 -21.91 3.81
CA ASP A 72 2.86 -23.19 3.67
C ASP A 72 2.11 -24.36 4.35
N ALA A 73 1.33 -24.07 5.39
CA ALA A 73 0.52 -25.07 6.10
C ALA A 73 -0.75 -25.49 5.33
N LEU A 74 -1.20 -24.68 4.36
CA LEU A 74 -2.39 -24.95 3.56
C LEU A 74 -2.01 -25.77 2.33
N SER A 75 -2.15 -27.10 2.44
CA SER A 75 -2.10 -28.04 1.30
C SER A 75 -3.38 -27.96 0.46
N VAL A 76 -3.66 -26.76 -0.04
CA VAL A 76 -4.85 -26.43 -0.84
C VAL A 76 -4.41 -26.26 -2.30
N ASN A 77 -5.30 -26.51 -3.26
CA ASN A 77 -5.06 -26.25 -4.69
C ASN A 77 -4.42 -24.86 -4.87
N LEU A 78 -3.19 -24.83 -5.38
CA LEU A 78 -2.37 -23.63 -5.52
C LEU A 78 -3.13 -22.54 -6.30
N ASP A 79 -3.76 -22.91 -7.41
CA ASP A 79 -4.51 -22.00 -8.28
C ASP A 79 -5.74 -21.39 -7.59
N LEU A 80 -6.47 -22.20 -6.80
CA LEU A 80 -7.61 -21.72 -6.01
C LEU A 80 -7.15 -20.72 -4.95
N PHE A 81 -6.07 -21.07 -4.26
CA PHE A 81 -5.57 -20.25 -3.17
C PHE A 81 -4.95 -18.94 -3.67
N GLU A 82 -4.28 -18.99 -4.81
CA GLU A 82 -3.74 -17.83 -5.52
C GLU A 82 -4.87 -16.89 -5.96
N GLY A 83 -5.91 -17.42 -6.61
CA GLY A 83 -7.09 -16.65 -7.00
C GLY A 83 -7.83 -16.03 -5.80
N VAL A 84 -8.06 -16.80 -4.73
CA VAL A 84 -8.70 -16.29 -3.51
C VAL A 84 -7.86 -15.19 -2.86
N THR A 85 -6.55 -15.38 -2.76
CA THR A 85 -5.65 -14.41 -2.12
C THR A 85 -5.59 -13.12 -2.92
N MET A 86 -5.53 -13.19 -4.26
CA MET A 86 -5.57 -12.01 -5.13
C MET A 86 -6.87 -11.22 -5.00
N VAL A 87 -8.03 -11.89 -5.03
CA VAL A 87 -9.33 -11.23 -4.86
C VAL A 87 -9.45 -10.63 -3.46
N PHE A 88 -8.99 -11.34 -2.43
CA PHE A 88 -8.99 -10.86 -1.06
C PHE A 88 -8.10 -9.62 -0.90
N ALA A 89 -6.89 -9.63 -1.48
CA ALA A 89 -6.00 -8.47 -1.51
C ALA A 89 -6.64 -7.28 -2.23
N ALA A 90 -7.35 -7.50 -3.35
CA ALA A 90 -8.07 -6.45 -4.07
C ALA A 90 -9.18 -5.80 -3.22
N VAL A 91 -9.89 -6.58 -2.39
CA VAL A 91 -10.90 -6.09 -1.45
C VAL A 91 -10.29 -5.28 -0.32
N ILE A 92 -9.18 -5.75 0.27
CA ILE A 92 -8.43 -4.99 1.27
C ILE A 92 -7.96 -3.65 0.70
N LEU A 93 -7.37 -3.68 -0.50
CA LEU A 93 -6.95 -2.49 -1.24
C LEU A 93 -8.08 -1.49 -1.45
N ALA A 94 -9.26 -1.99 -1.85
CA ALA A 94 -10.43 -1.15 -2.00
C ALA A 94 -10.82 -0.49 -0.66
N GLY A 95 -10.77 -1.24 0.44
CA GLY A 95 -11.00 -0.73 1.79
C GLY A 95 -10.00 0.36 2.21
N VAL A 96 -8.71 0.13 1.95
CA VAL A 96 -7.64 1.11 2.21
C VAL A 96 -7.83 2.36 1.36
N LEU A 97 -8.11 2.21 0.06
CA LEU A 97 -8.32 3.35 -0.83
C LEU A 97 -9.54 4.17 -0.41
N MET A 98 -10.63 3.50 -0.06
CA MET A 98 -11.84 4.13 0.48
C MET A 98 -11.55 4.89 1.78
N HIS A 99 -10.76 4.32 2.68
CA HIS A 99 -10.33 4.97 3.91
C HIS A 99 -9.47 6.21 3.61
N LEU A 100 -8.52 6.10 2.69
CA LEU A 100 -7.60 7.17 2.30
C LEU A 100 -8.31 8.35 1.64
N ILE A 101 -9.26 8.06 0.75
CA ILE A 101 -10.14 9.04 0.10
C ILE A 101 -10.98 9.78 1.15
N ARG A 102 -11.52 9.05 2.11
CA ARG A 102 -12.45 9.59 3.12
C ARG A 102 -11.75 10.45 4.17
N HIS A 103 -10.45 10.25 4.41
CA HIS A 103 -9.64 11.01 5.38
C HIS A 103 -8.73 12.07 4.73
N GLN A 104 -8.98 12.48 3.47
CA GLN A 104 -8.28 13.63 2.87
C GLN A 104 -8.73 15.00 3.40
N GLY A 105 -9.71 15.04 4.30
CA GLY A 105 -10.10 16.25 5.01
C GLY A 105 -8.96 16.77 5.87
N LYS A 106 -8.39 17.92 5.51
CA LYS A 106 -7.34 18.62 6.27
C LYS A 106 -7.72 18.87 7.74
N GLU A 107 -9.01 18.89 8.04
CA GLU A 107 -9.59 19.14 9.37
C GLU A 107 -9.53 17.91 10.28
N ASP A 108 -9.56 16.69 9.75
CA ASP A 108 -9.47 15.46 10.56
C ASP A 108 -8.03 15.07 10.90
N LEU A 109 -7.08 15.33 10.00
CA LEU A 109 -5.66 15.21 10.36
C LEU A 109 -5.25 16.26 11.41
N GLN A 110 -5.85 17.45 11.39
CA GLN A 110 -5.61 18.48 12.41
C GLN A 110 -6.34 18.20 13.70
N SER A 111 -7.59 17.71 13.68
CA SER A 111 -8.34 17.36 14.90
C SER A 111 -7.77 16.10 15.57
N TRP A 112 -7.39 15.07 14.81
CA TRP A 112 -6.69 13.90 15.35
C TRP A 112 -5.30 14.28 15.89
N ALA A 113 -4.64 15.26 15.25
CA ALA A 113 -3.40 15.86 15.74
C ALA A 113 -3.57 16.95 16.81
N HIS A 114 -4.80 17.27 17.25
CA HIS A 114 -5.03 18.27 18.30
C HIS A 114 -5.64 17.61 19.55
N ASP A 115 -6.62 16.72 19.37
CA ASP A 115 -7.33 16.03 20.46
C ASP A 115 -6.46 14.94 21.12
N SER A 116 -5.58 14.29 20.34
CA SER A 116 -4.61 13.34 20.90
C SER A 116 -3.39 14.04 21.53
N TYR A 117 -3.13 15.33 21.25
CA TYR A 117 -1.82 15.95 21.49
C TYR A 117 -1.63 16.56 22.90
N GLY A 118 -2.60 16.38 23.80
CA GLY A 118 -2.55 16.91 25.16
C GLY A 118 -1.59 16.19 26.12
N ARG A 119 -1.06 15.01 25.79
CA ARG A 119 -0.28 14.22 26.78
C ARG A 119 0.61 13.06 26.27
N TYR A 120 0.96 12.99 24.99
CA TYR A 120 1.86 11.91 24.54
C TYR A 120 3.31 12.18 24.94
N ASP A 121 3.65 11.58 26.07
CA ASP A 121 4.92 10.93 26.33
C ASP A 121 5.48 10.37 25.02
N THR A 122 6.76 10.61 24.80
CA THR A 122 7.53 10.31 23.60
C THR A 122 7.28 8.94 22.91
N LEU A 123 6.77 7.96 23.66
CA LEU A 123 6.23 6.69 23.17
C LEU A 123 5.08 6.81 22.15
N GLY A 124 4.22 7.82 22.24
CA GLY A 124 3.11 8.00 21.29
C GLY A 124 3.57 8.29 19.86
N ILE A 125 4.66 9.07 19.72
CA ILE A 125 5.27 9.37 18.41
C ILE A 125 5.84 8.09 17.81
N ALA A 126 6.51 7.26 18.62
CA ALA A 126 7.04 5.97 18.16
C ALA A 126 5.92 5.02 17.75
N ALA A 127 4.86 4.90 18.54
CA ALA A 127 3.72 4.03 18.24
C ALA A 127 3.01 4.42 16.94
N ILE A 128 2.70 5.71 16.75
CA ILE A 128 2.05 6.19 15.53
C ILE A 128 2.95 5.94 14.31
N THR A 129 4.24 6.26 14.41
CA THR A 129 5.19 5.99 13.32
C THR A 129 5.27 4.50 13.01
N ALA A 130 5.33 3.64 14.03
CA ALA A 130 5.38 2.19 13.88
C ALA A 130 4.13 1.65 13.18
N LEU A 131 2.94 2.10 13.57
CA LEU A 131 1.68 1.69 12.94
C LEU A 131 1.58 2.14 11.49
N CYS A 132 2.04 3.36 11.16
CA CYS A 132 2.09 3.84 9.78
C CYS A 132 3.05 3.00 8.93
N VAL A 133 4.28 2.79 9.39
CA VAL A 133 5.28 1.99 8.66
C VAL A 133 4.86 0.53 8.53
N TRP A 134 4.25 -0.02 9.58
CA TRP A 134 3.69 -1.36 9.56
C TRP A 134 2.55 -1.51 8.55
N ARG A 135 1.67 -0.51 8.41
CA ARG A 135 0.59 -0.55 7.41
C ARG A 135 1.15 -0.70 6.00
N GLU A 136 2.11 0.15 5.62
CA GLU A 136 2.73 0.08 4.29
C GLU A 136 3.49 -1.26 4.10
N GLY A 137 4.13 -1.76 5.16
CA GLY A 137 4.80 -3.06 5.14
C GLY A 137 3.84 -4.25 5.04
N ALA A 138 2.68 -4.19 5.71
CA ALA A 138 1.64 -5.22 5.64
C ALA A 138 0.99 -5.25 4.24
N GLU A 139 0.76 -4.08 3.64
CA GLU A 139 0.31 -3.95 2.24
C GLU A 139 1.34 -4.55 1.29
N THR A 140 2.63 -4.24 1.48
CA THR A 140 3.73 -4.86 0.70
C THR A 140 3.67 -6.38 0.76
N VAL A 141 3.53 -6.96 1.95
CA VAL A 141 3.47 -8.42 2.15
C VAL A 141 2.27 -9.03 1.43
N LEU A 142 1.09 -8.45 1.60
CA LEU A 142 -0.14 -8.95 0.97
C LEU A 142 -0.09 -8.87 -0.55
N PHE A 143 0.44 -7.77 -1.11
CA PHE A 143 0.57 -7.61 -2.55
C PHE A 143 1.61 -8.54 -3.15
N THR A 144 2.69 -8.80 -2.41
CA THR A 144 3.70 -9.79 -2.82
C THR A 144 3.10 -11.19 -2.88
N LEU A 145 2.28 -11.56 -1.89
CA LEU A 145 1.56 -12.84 -1.90
C LEU A 145 0.62 -12.97 -3.10
N ALA A 146 -0.05 -11.88 -3.45
CA ALA A 146 -0.99 -11.83 -4.55
C ALA A 146 -0.33 -11.95 -5.94
N LEU A 147 1.01 -11.98 -6.04
CA LEU A 147 1.71 -12.19 -7.31
C LEU A 147 1.82 -13.66 -7.73
N GLY A 148 1.47 -14.62 -6.85
CA GLY A 148 1.61 -16.05 -7.12
C GLY A 148 3.05 -16.55 -7.03
N ASP A 149 3.95 -15.96 -7.83
CA ASP A 149 5.39 -16.21 -7.75
C ASP A 149 6.04 -15.37 -6.65
N VAL A 150 5.96 -15.88 -5.43
CA VAL A 150 6.53 -15.27 -4.23
C VAL A 150 8.05 -15.12 -4.34
N ALA A 151 8.75 -16.04 -5.01
CA ALA A 151 10.21 -16.02 -5.07
C ALA A 151 10.72 -14.86 -5.93
N SER A 152 10.23 -14.73 -7.17
CA SER A 152 10.65 -13.61 -8.03
C SER A 152 10.01 -12.28 -7.59
N GLY A 153 8.78 -12.31 -7.09
CA GLY A 153 8.08 -11.16 -6.53
C GLY A 153 8.81 -10.55 -5.33
N SER A 154 9.26 -11.38 -4.37
CA SER A 154 10.00 -10.91 -3.18
C SER A 154 11.34 -10.27 -3.53
N ILE A 155 12.05 -10.81 -4.53
CA ILE A 155 13.30 -10.19 -5.03
C ILE A 155 12.99 -8.83 -5.66
N GLY A 156 11.94 -8.76 -6.47
CA GLY A 156 11.44 -7.50 -7.02
C GLY A 156 11.18 -6.48 -5.92
N VAL A 157 10.39 -6.85 -4.92
CA VAL A 157 10.06 -6.00 -3.76
C VAL A 157 11.31 -5.48 -3.06
N PHE A 158 12.29 -6.34 -2.80
CA PHE A 158 13.55 -5.92 -2.16
C PHE A 158 14.32 -4.90 -3.00
N VAL A 159 14.36 -5.08 -4.32
CA VAL A 159 14.96 -4.11 -5.25
C VAL A 159 14.19 -2.79 -5.23
N GLY A 160 12.86 -2.84 -5.23
CA GLY A 160 11.98 -1.67 -5.13
C GLY A 160 12.19 -0.89 -3.83
N ILE A 161 12.20 -1.57 -2.69
CA ILE A 161 12.47 -0.98 -1.37
C ILE A 161 13.86 -0.33 -1.35
N THR A 162 14.88 -1.00 -1.89
CA THR A 162 16.23 -0.45 -1.95
C THR A 162 16.29 0.82 -2.80
N ALA A 163 15.64 0.81 -3.97
CA ALA A 163 15.53 1.98 -4.83
C ALA A 163 14.77 3.14 -4.13
N ALA A 164 13.67 2.84 -3.46
CA ALA A 164 12.90 3.83 -2.70
C ALA A 164 13.70 4.44 -1.55
N ALA A 165 14.48 3.64 -0.83
CA ALA A 165 15.36 4.13 0.23
C ALA A 165 16.44 5.09 -0.32
N VAL A 166 17.03 4.78 -1.48
CA VAL A 166 18.01 5.67 -2.15
C VAL A 166 17.34 6.97 -2.60
N ILE A 167 16.17 6.89 -3.22
CA ILE A 167 15.40 8.07 -3.66
C ILE A 167 14.99 8.91 -2.45
N GLY A 168 14.52 8.28 -1.37
CA GLY A 168 14.18 8.91 -0.11
C GLY A 168 15.35 9.66 0.49
N TRP A 169 16.51 9.02 0.56
CA TRP A 169 17.75 9.66 1.02
C TRP A 169 18.11 10.87 0.14
N ALA A 170 17.99 10.77 -1.18
CA ALA A 170 18.24 11.89 -2.10
C ALA A 170 17.23 13.05 -1.92
N LEU A 171 15.96 12.73 -1.67
CA LEU A 171 14.91 13.73 -1.39
C LEU A 171 15.20 14.51 -0.10
N PHE A 172 15.50 13.80 0.99
CA PHE A 172 15.66 14.40 2.32
C PHE A 172 17.07 14.96 2.59
N SER A 173 18.07 14.62 1.78
CA SER A 173 19.39 15.28 1.79
C SER A 173 19.40 16.66 1.13
N GLY A 174 18.26 17.12 0.58
CA GLY A 174 18.10 18.46 0.01
C GLY A 174 18.35 18.55 -1.50
N MET A 175 18.51 17.41 -2.18
CA MET A 175 18.88 17.34 -3.60
C MET A 175 17.68 17.44 -4.55
N MET A 176 16.47 17.17 -4.08
CA MET A 176 15.24 17.20 -4.89
C MET A 176 14.10 17.91 -4.14
N ARG A 177 13.60 19.03 -4.71
CA ARG A 177 12.39 19.71 -4.24
C ARG A 177 11.18 19.13 -4.99
N VAL A 178 10.61 18.04 -4.48
CA VAL A 178 9.41 17.42 -5.08
C VAL A 178 8.16 17.85 -4.32
N ASP A 179 7.11 18.21 -5.06
CA ASP A 179 5.80 18.47 -4.48
C ASP A 179 5.18 17.14 -4.01
N ILE A 180 5.06 16.98 -2.69
CA ILE A 180 4.50 15.78 -2.03
C ILE A 180 3.10 15.43 -2.56
N ARG A 181 2.31 16.43 -3.01
CA ARG A 181 0.97 16.19 -3.56
C ARG A 181 1.01 15.45 -4.90
N TRP A 182 2.07 15.66 -5.69
CA TRP A 182 2.24 14.99 -6.98
C TRP A 182 2.58 13.52 -6.79
N VAL A 183 3.47 13.21 -5.85
CA VAL A 183 3.83 11.82 -5.54
C VAL A 183 2.60 11.06 -5.02
N PHE A 184 1.85 11.66 -4.10
CA PHE A 184 0.64 11.07 -3.53
C PHE A 184 -0.47 10.85 -4.57
N ARG A 185 -0.58 11.72 -5.58
CA ARG A 185 -1.54 11.54 -6.67
C ARG A 185 -1.15 10.37 -7.57
N ILE A 186 0.14 10.26 -7.91
CA ILE A 186 0.65 9.18 -8.76
C ILE A 186 0.50 7.84 -8.03
N THR A 187 0.82 7.78 -6.74
CA THR A 187 0.72 6.54 -5.96
C THR A 187 -0.72 6.07 -5.79
N ASN A 188 -1.67 6.98 -5.57
CA ASN A 188 -3.10 6.65 -5.50
C ASN A 188 -3.68 6.15 -6.82
N VAL A 189 -3.26 6.72 -7.95
CA VAL A 189 -3.69 6.23 -9.27
C VAL A 189 -3.11 4.84 -9.53
N TYR A 190 -1.86 4.60 -9.13
CA TYR A 190 -1.24 3.29 -9.22
C TYR A 190 -1.97 2.25 -8.35
N LEU A 191 -2.32 2.58 -7.10
CA LEU A 191 -3.13 1.73 -6.22
C LEU A 191 -4.44 1.29 -6.85
N LEU A 192 -5.15 2.25 -7.47
CA LEU A 192 -6.41 2.01 -8.16
C LEU A 192 -6.23 0.99 -9.29
N LEU A 193 -5.19 1.18 -10.12
CA LEU A 193 -4.87 0.28 -11.24
C LEU A 193 -4.41 -1.10 -10.75
N PHE A 194 -3.64 -1.16 -9.66
CA PHE A 194 -3.11 -2.39 -9.10
C PHE A 194 -4.21 -3.23 -8.43
N GLY A 195 -5.12 -2.61 -7.69
CA GLY A 195 -6.31 -3.29 -7.16
C GLY A 195 -7.21 -3.83 -8.27
N ALA A 196 -7.37 -3.09 -9.38
CA ALA A 196 -8.08 -3.58 -10.55
C ALA A 196 -7.37 -4.77 -11.21
N TYR A 197 -6.05 -4.73 -11.30
CA TYR A 197 -5.23 -5.85 -11.79
C TYR A 197 -5.42 -7.10 -10.92
N LEU A 198 -5.29 -6.99 -9.60
CA LEU A 198 -5.47 -8.11 -8.68
C LEU A 198 -6.89 -8.69 -8.72
N MET A 199 -7.92 -7.85 -8.83
CA MET A 199 -9.30 -8.32 -8.97
C MET A 199 -9.52 -9.10 -10.27
N SER A 200 -8.94 -8.60 -11.36
CA SER A 200 -9.01 -9.20 -12.69
C SER A 200 -8.26 -10.53 -12.77
N THR A 201 -7.00 -10.55 -12.34
CA THR A 201 -6.15 -11.75 -12.37
C THR A 201 -6.63 -12.79 -11.36
N GLY A 202 -7.02 -12.37 -10.15
CA GLY A 202 -7.57 -13.29 -9.16
C GLY A 202 -8.87 -13.98 -9.62
N PHE A 203 -9.72 -13.29 -10.38
CA PHE A 203 -10.88 -13.92 -11.00
C PHE A 203 -10.48 -14.97 -12.05
N TRP A 204 -9.43 -14.70 -12.84
CA TRP A 204 -8.93 -15.64 -13.84
C TRP A 204 -8.45 -16.95 -13.19
N GLU A 205 -7.63 -16.86 -12.14
CA GLU A 205 -7.17 -18.03 -11.38
C GLU A 205 -8.32 -18.80 -10.72
N LEU A 206 -9.39 -18.11 -10.28
CA LEU A 206 -10.60 -18.77 -9.75
C LEU A 206 -11.40 -19.54 -10.82
N VAL A 207 -11.31 -19.12 -12.08
CA VAL A 207 -11.87 -19.86 -13.21
C VAL A 207 -11.00 -21.07 -13.53
N GLU A 208 -9.68 -20.87 -13.60
CA GLU A 208 -8.69 -21.91 -13.93
C GLU A 208 -8.66 -23.04 -12.89
N SER A 209 -8.77 -22.69 -11.61
CA SER A 209 -8.90 -23.66 -10.51
C SER A 209 -10.19 -24.49 -10.53
N GLY A 210 -11.11 -24.23 -11.44
CA GLY A 210 -12.39 -24.93 -11.57
C GLY A 210 -13.39 -24.61 -10.46
N PHE A 211 -13.07 -23.70 -9.54
CA PHE A 211 -13.92 -23.35 -8.40
C PHE A 211 -15.23 -22.70 -8.83
N LEU A 212 -15.19 -21.88 -9.88
CA LEU A 212 -16.38 -21.22 -10.42
C LEU A 212 -17.17 -22.11 -11.40
N GLY A 213 -16.63 -23.26 -11.81
CA GLY A 213 -17.27 -24.16 -12.77
C GLY A 213 -17.55 -23.52 -14.13
N LEU A 214 -16.81 -22.46 -14.49
CA LEU A 214 -16.93 -21.75 -15.75
C LEU A 214 -15.92 -22.31 -16.75
N GLU A 215 -16.34 -22.54 -18.00
CA GLU A 215 -15.42 -22.89 -19.08
C GLU A 215 -14.62 -21.67 -19.54
N GLU A 216 -13.35 -21.88 -19.92
CA GLU A 216 -12.53 -20.88 -20.59
C GLU A 216 -13.13 -20.54 -21.96
N THR A 217 -13.88 -19.45 -21.99
CA THR A 217 -14.61 -18.99 -23.16
C THR A 217 -14.39 -17.49 -23.34
N ALA A 218 -14.72 -16.97 -24.51
CA ALA A 218 -14.67 -15.53 -24.76
C ALA A 218 -15.51 -14.72 -23.74
N MET A 219 -16.53 -15.32 -23.14
CA MET A 219 -17.32 -14.68 -22.06
C MET A 219 -16.52 -14.49 -20.77
N THR A 220 -15.66 -15.44 -20.39
CA THR A 220 -14.83 -15.32 -19.17
C THR A 220 -13.72 -14.29 -19.34
N GLU A 221 -13.14 -14.16 -20.53
CA GLU A 221 -12.21 -13.06 -20.85
C GLU A 221 -12.88 -11.68 -20.83
N VAL A 222 -14.09 -11.57 -21.38
CA VAL A 222 -14.88 -10.33 -21.31
C VAL A 222 -15.24 -10.00 -19.85
N THR A 223 -15.58 -11.01 -19.05
CA THR A 223 -15.88 -10.84 -17.61
C THR A 223 -14.66 -10.33 -16.84
N ARG A 224 -13.46 -10.85 -17.15
CA ARG A 224 -12.19 -10.35 -16.59
C ARG A 224 -12.00 -8.86 -16.89
N ALA A 225 -12.16 -8.44 -18.14
CA ALA A 225 -12.03 -7.04 -18.53
C ALA A 225 -13.10 -6.14 -17.88
N VAL A 226 -14.33 -6.65 -17.74
CA VAL A 226 -15.42 -5.95 -17.05
C VAL A 226 -15.11 -5.76 -15.57
N LEU A 227 -14.55 -6.77 -14.89
CA LEU A 227 -14.17 -6.66 -13.47
C LEU A 227 -13.07 -5.63 -13.24
N PHE A 228 -12.06 -5.57 -14.12
CA PHE A 228 -11.02 -4.54 -14.07
C PHE A 228 -11.65 -3.14 -14.17
N ILE A 229 -12.49 -2.90 -15.18
CA ILE A 229 -13.14 -1.60 -15.38
C ILE A 229 -14.11 -1.27 -14.24
N ALA A 230 -14.89 -2.24 -13.77
CA ALA A 230 -15.83 -2.07 -12.68
C ALA A 230 -15.12 -1.65 -11.38
N TYR A 231 -13.97 -2.26 -11.06
CA TYR A 231 -13.15 -1.88 -9.92
C TYR A 231 -12.70 -0.41 -10.00
N LEU A 232 -12.17 0.00 -11.16
CA LEU A 232 -11.74 1.39 -11.39
C LEU A 232 -12.90 2.39 -11.25
N VAL A 233 -14.05 2.08 -11.84
CA VAL A 233 -15.23 2.95 -11.80
C VAL A 233 -15.78 3.07 -10.38
N LEU A 234 -15.89 1.96 -9.65
CA LEU A 234 -16.51 1.94 -8.33
C LEU A 234 -15.67 2.71 -7.30
N ILE A 235 -14.36 2.47 -7.30
CA ILE A 235 -13.45 3.16 -6.38
C ILE A 235 -13.16 4.60 -6.84
N GLY A 236 -13.04 4.83 -8.16
CA GLY A 236 -12.88 6.18 -8.72
C GLY A 236 -14.10 7.08 -8.46
N TYR A 237 -15.31 6.54 -8.56
CA TYR A 237 -16.53 7.27 -8.20
C TYR A 237 -16.56 7.60 -6.70
N ALA A 238 -16.23 6.64 -5.83
CA ALA A 238 -16.14 6.89 -4.40
C ALA A 238 -15.08 7.95 -4.05
N ALA A 239 -13.97 8.02 -4.81
CA ALA A 239 -12.95 9.06 -4.71
C ALA A 239 -13.51 10.46 -4.93
N THR A 240 -14.32 10.63 -5.97
CA THR A 240 -14.90 11.94 -6.30
C THR A 240 -15.95 12.40 -5.30
N LYS A 241 -16.83 11.49 -4.84
CA LYS A 241 -17.96 11.80 -3.96
C LYS A 241 -17.55 12.11 -2.51
N GLY A 242 -16.42 11.55 -2.04
CA GLY A 242 -15.87 11.85 -0.71
C GLY A 242 -15.44 13.32 -0.53
N SER A 243 -15.21 14.05 -1.63
CA SER A 243 -14.74 15.44 -1.62
C SER A 243 -15.85 16.48 -1.47
N GLU A 244 -17.12 16.12 -1.69
CA GLU A 244 -18.27 17.04 -1.69
C GLU A 244 -18.96 17.17 -0.32
N GLY A 245 -18.50 16.45 0.70
CA GLY A 245 -19.21 16.26 1.97
C GLY A 245 -18.86 17.19 3.15
N SER A 246 -17.96 18.16 3.01
CA SER A 246 -17.70 19.13 4.10
C SER A 246 -18.63 20.34 3.96
N PRO A 247 -19.62 20.55 4.86
CA PRO A 247 -20.39 21.78 4.88
C PRO A 247 -19.44 22.90 5.32
N ARG A 248 -19.18 23.87 4.44
CA ARG A 248 -18.62 25.16 4.81
C ARG A 248 -19.60 25.85 5.78
N SER A 249 -19.52 25.57 7.07
CA SER A 249 -20.25 26.34 8.07
C SER A 249 -19.56 27.67 8.26
N ALA A 250 -20.22 28.70 7.76
CA ALA A 250 -19.83 30.09 7.80
C ALA A 250 -19.48 30.57 9.23
N SER A 251 -18.43 31.38 9.33
CA SER A 251 -18.24 32.30 10.45
C SER A 251 -19.33 33.37 10.40
N PRO A 252 -20.09 33.59 11.48
CA PRO A 252 -20.73 34.87 11.72
C PRO A 252 -19.72 35.80 12.41
N ALA A 253 -19.78 37.05 11.98
CA ALA A 253 -19.00 38.21 12.43
C ALA A 253 -19.28 38.60 13.89
#